data_AF-A0A1H6RXB6-F1
#
_entry.id   AF-A0A1H6RXB6-F1
#
_cell.length_a   1.000
_cell.length_b   1.000
_cell.length_c   1.000
_cell.angle_alpha   90.00
_cell.angle_beta   90.00
_cell.angle_gamma   90.00
#
_symmetry.space_group_name_H-M   'P 1'
#
loop_
_entity.id
_entity.type
_entity.pdbx_description
1 polymer ?
#
loop_
_entity_poly.entity_id
_entity_poly.type
_entity_poly.pdbx_seq_one_letter_code
_entity_poly.pdbx_strand_id
1 'polypeptide(L)'
;MDLSLLHNLMGGDQRLVDRFVAIFNTQVPAQVAALPELCEAQDWEGLSTALHSLKTQFNYVGMHTLAEQIRSLEEQVDAGLTDGISLPVNHFVRDFRLS
;
A
#
# COMPACT_ATOMS: atom_id res chain seq x y z
N MET A 1 -0.28 -2.62 -13.79
CA MET A 1 -0.26 -1.19 -13.45
C MET A 1 -0.96 -0.43 -14.55
N ASP A 2 -1.87 0.48 -14.20
CA ASP A 2 -2.49 1.42 -15.13
C ASP A 2 -2.08 2.83 -14.71
N LEU A 3 -1.25 3.48 -15.54
CA LEU A 3 -0.70 4.80 -15.24
C LEU A 3 -1.55 5.93 -15.82
N SER A 4 -2.71 5.64 -16.41
CA SER A 4 -3.57 6.65 -17.05
C SER A 4 -4.00 7.72 -16.05
N LEU A 5 -4.34 7.32 -14.82
CA LEU A 5 -4.66 8.25 -13.74
C LEU A 5 -3.46 9.13 -13.38
N LEU A 6 -2.29 8.53 -13.16
CA LEU A 6 -1.06 9.24 -12.83
C LEU A 6 -0.66 10.22 -13.93
N HIS A 7 -0.75 9.80 -15.19
CA HIS A 7 -0.46 10.64 -16.35
C HIS A 7 -1.39 11.84 -16.43
N ASN A 8 -2.68 11.65 -16.17
CA ASN A 8 -3.65 12.75 -16.12
C ASN A 8 -3.38 13.71 -14.95
N LEU A 9 -3.05 13.18 -13.77
CA LEU A 9 -2.70 13.99 -12.58
C LEU A 9 -1.45 14.84 -12.80
N MET A 10 -0.49 14.32 -13.58
CA MET A 10 0.74 15.03 -13.94
C MET A 10 0.60 15.91 -15.19
N GLY A 11 -0.63 16.16 -15.66
CA GLY A 11 -0.89 17.03 -16.82
C GLY A 11 -0.30 16.51 -18.14
N GLY A 12 -0.09 15.20 -18.23
CA GLY A 12 0.54 14.55 -19.39
C GLY A 12 2.08 14.61 -19.39
N ASP A 13 2.72 15.03 -18.30
CA ASP A 13 4.18 15.02 -18.20
C ASP A 13 4.72 13.62 -17.87
N GLN A 14 5.16 12.91 -18.91
CA GLN A 14 5.74 11.58 -18.79
C GLN A 14 6.97 11.54 -17.86
N ARG A 15 7.77 12.61 -17.76
CA ARG A 15 8.96 12.62 -16.88
C ARG A 15 8.57 12.58 -15.40
N LEU A 16 7.48 13.26 -15.04
CA LEU A 16 6.95 13.22 -13.69
C LEU A 16 6.35 11.85 -13.37
N VAL A 17 5.64 11.24 -14.33
CA VAL A 17 5.12 9.88 -14.22
C VAL A 17 6.27 8.89 -13.97
N ASP A 18 7.32 8.92 -14.79
CA ASP A 18 8.47 8.02 -14.66
C ASP A 18 9.18 8.21 -13.30
N ARG A 19 9.35 9.45 -12.86
CA ARG A 19 9.93 9.76 -11.54
C ARG A 19 9.07 9.22 -10.40
N PHE A 20 7.74 9.39 -10.48
CA PHE A 20 6.83 8.87 -9.47
C PHE A 20 6.87 7.34 -9.42
N VAL A 21 6.87 6.68 -10.57
CA VAL A 21 6.99 5.21 -10.66
C VAL A 21 8.32 4.72 -10.09
N ALA A 22 9.43 5.43 -10.34
CA ALA A 22 10.72 5.08 -9.76
C ALA A 22 10.72 5.19 -8.23
N ILE A 23 10.11 6.24 -7.68
CA ILE A 23 9.93 6.42 -6.23
C ILE A 23 9.04 5.32 -5.68
N PHE A 24 7.90 5.05 -6.32
CA PHE A 24 6.95 4.00 -5.95
C PHE A 24 7.64 2.63 -5.87
N ASN A 25 8.39 2.25 -6.91
CA ASN A 25 9.12 0.97 -6.97
C ASN A 25 10.20 0.84 -5.90
N THR A 26 10.64 1.94 -5.30
CA THR A 26 11.63 1.92 -4.21
C THR A 26 10.97 1.95 -2.84
N GLN A 27 9.96 2.80 -2.65
CA GLN A 27 9.35 3.05 -1.35
C GLN A 27 8.28 2.02 -0.99
N VAL A 28 7.42 1.63 -1.93
CA VAL A 28 6.32 0.70 -1.66
C VAL A 28 6.81 -0.66 -1.17
N PRO A 29 7.82 -1.31 -1.79
CA PRO A 29 8.30 -2.58 -1.28
C PRO A 29 8.85 -2.49 0.16
N ALA A 30 9.52 -1.39 0.50
CA ALA A 30 10.02 -1.15 1.85
C ALA A 30 8.88 -0.94 2.85
N GLN A 31 7.86 -0.16 2.49
CA GLN A 31 6.66 0.06 3.31
C GLN A 31 5.87 -1.23 3.54
N VAL A 32 5.65 -2.03 2.48
CA VAL A 32 4.96 -3.32 2.59
C VAL A 32 5.76 -4.28 3.47
N ALA A 33 7.09 -4.32 3.35
CA ALA A 33 7.93 -5.18 4.17
C ALA A 33 7.92 -4.81 5.67
N ALA A 34 7.60 -3.57 6.02
CA ALA A 34 7.52 -3.10 7.40
C ALA A 34 6.17 -3.39 8.09
N LEU A 35 5.10 -3.72 7.34
CA LEU A 35 3.78 -3.97 7.92
C LEU A 35 3.75 -5.07 8.99
N PRO A 36 4.45 -6.21 8.84
CA PRO A 36 4.49 -7.24 9.88
C PRO A 36 5.16 -6.74 11.17
N GLU A 37 6.19 -5.91 11.07
CA GLU A 37 6.90 -5.35 12.22
C GLU A 37 5.98 -4.40 13.02
N LEU A 38 5.15 -3.62 12.34
CA LEU A 38 4.13 -2.77 12.99
C LEU A 38 3.10 -3.63 13.74
N CYS A 39 2.68 -4.76 13.16
CA CYS A 39 1.81 -5.71 13.83
C CYS A 39 2.46 -6.34 15.08
N GLU A 40 3.74 -6.73 15.00
CA GLU A 40 4.48 -7.31 16.11
C GLU A 40 4.71 -6.30 17.25
N ALA A 41 4.97 -5.04 16.89
CA ALA A 41 5.11 -3.93 17.82
C ALA A 41 3.76 -3.46 18.41
N GLN A 42 2.63 -3.98 17.91
CA GLN A 42 1.27 -3.52 18.23
C GLN A 42 1.07 -2.01 17.94
N ASP A 43 1.82 -1.48 16.97
CA ASP A 43 1.71 -0.09 16.54
C ASP A 43 0.57 0.05 15.53
N TRP A 44 -0.67 0.02 16.04
CA TRP A 44 -1.88 0.05 15.22
C TRP A 44 -2.10 1.39 14.53
N GLU A 45 -1.68 2.49 15.16
CA GLU A 45 -1.72 3.83 14.55
C GLU A 45 -0.72 3.93 13.39
N GLY A 46 0.50 3.45 13.60
CA GLY A 46 1.52 3.33 12.56
C GLY A 46 1.06 2.41 11.42
N LEU A 47 0.44 1.28 11.75
CA LEU A 47 -0.11 0.33 10.77
C LEU A 47 -1.22 0.98 9.94
N SER A 48 -2.22 1.62 10.56
CA SER A 48 -3.29 2.31 9.84
C SER A 48 -2.72 3.41 8.92
N THR A 49 -1.78 4.21 9.40
CA THR A 49 -1.10 5.23 8.60
C THR A 49 -0.35 4.64 7.40
N ALA A 50 0.37 3.53 7.60
CA ALA A 50 1.09 2.84 6.54
C ALA A 50 0.12 2.28 5.49
N LEU A 51 -0.96 1.62 5.91
CA LEU A 51 -2.01 1.10 5.04
C LEU A 51 -2.68 2.23 4.25
N HIS A 52 -3.06 3.33 4.89
CA HIS A 52 -3.65 4.49 4.22
C HIS A 52 -2.77 5.06 3.10
N SER A 53 -1.46 5.19 3.39
CA SER A 53 -0.48 5.67 2.43
C SER A 53 -0.31 4.71 1.25
N LEU A 54 -0.18 3.41 1.53
CA LEU A 54 -0.06 2.36 0.52
C LEU A 54 -1.30 2.31 -0.38
N LYS A 55 -2.51 2.38 0.19
CA LYS A 55 -3.78 2.43 -0.55
C LYS A 55 -3.77 3.56 -1.58
N THR A 56 -3.36 4.76 -1.14
CA THR A 56 -3.31 5.94 -2.00
C THR A 56 -2.28 5.77 -3.12
N GLN A 57 -1.09 5.27 -2.79
CA GLN A 57 -0.04 4.98 -3.77
C GLN A 57 -0.49 3.94 -4.81
N PHE A 58 -1.11 2.84 -4.39
CA PHE A 58 -1.67 1.81 -5.27
C PHE A 58 -2.75 2.35 -6.20
N ASN A 59 -3.63 3.22 -5.68
CA ASN A 59 -4.66 3.87 -6.51
C ASN A 59 -4.04 4.75 -7.59
N TYR A 60 -2.98 5.51 -7.29
CA TYR A 60 -2.33 6.36 -8.28
C TYR A 60 -1.74 5.59 -9.47
N VAL A 61 -1.20 4.40 -9.23
CA VAL A 61 -0.61 3.54 -10.29
C VAL A 61 -1.58 2.49 -10.84
N GLY A 62 -2.88 2.62 -10.54
CA GLY A 62 -3.94 1.75 -11.06
C GLY A 62 -3.86 0.31 -10.56
N MET A 63 -3.24 0.07 -9.40
CA MET A 63 -3.19 -1.24 -8.74
C MET A 63 -4.43 -1.44 -7.86
N HIS A 64 -5.63 -1.34 -8.45
CA HIS A 64 -6.89 -1.33 -7.70
C HIS A 64 -7.11 -2.58 -6.84
N THR A 65 -6.70 -3.76 -7.31
CA THR A 65 -6.82 -5.00 -6.53
C THR A 65 -5.99 -4.93 -5.23
N LEU A 66 -4.76 -4.42 -5.29
CA LEU A 66 -3.92 -4.24 -4.10
C LEU A 66 -4.44 -3.12 -3.21
N ALA A 67 -4.95 -2.04 -3.81
CA ALA A 67 -5.57 -0.94 -3.06
C ALA A 67 -6.78 -1.43 -2.24
N GLU A 68 -7.63 -2.30 -2.80
CA GLU A 68 -8.78 -2.88 -2.10
C GLU A 68 -8.37 -3.85 -0.99
N GLN A 69 -7.32 -4.66 -1.20
CA GLN A 69 -6.77 -5.51 -0.14
C GLN A 69 -6.25 -4.70 1.04
N ILE A 70 -5.45 -3.65 0.76
CA ILE A 70 -4.96 -2.73 1.79
C ILE A 70 -6.11 -2.02 2.50
N ARG A 71 -7.11 -1.56 1.74
CA ARG A 71 -8.29 -0.90 2.30
C ARG A 71 -9.01 -1.81 3.31
N SER A 72 -9.18 -3.08 2.97
CA SER A 72 -9.80 -4.05 3.88
C SER A 72 -8.98 -4.25 5.17
N LEU A 73 -7.65 -4.21 5.08
CA LEU A 73 -6.78 -4.25 6.27
C LEU A 73 -6.91 -2.97 7.10
N GLU A 74 -6.91 -1.80 6.46
CA GLU A 74 -7.05 -0.49 7.11
C GLU A 74 -8.38 -0.40 7.87
N GLU A 75 -9.48 -0.79 7.23
CA GLU A 75 -10.83 -0.81 7.83
C GLU A 75 -10.89 -1.74 9.06
N GLN A 76 -10.18 -2.87 9.05
CA GLN A 76 -10.09 -3.76 10.22
C GLN A 76 -9.32 -3.11 11.37
N VAL A 77 -8.17 -2.50 11.08
CA VAL A 77 -7.35 -1.81 12.09
C VAL A 77 -8.10 -0.63 12.69
N ASP A 78 -8.75 0.19 11.86
CA ASP A 78 -9.54 1.35 12.28
C ASP A 78 -10.78 0.95 13.10
N ALA A 79 -11.37 -0.21 12.81
CA ALA A 79 -12.46 -0.79 13.60
C ALA A 79 -12.00 -1.43 14.92
N GLY A 80 -10.68 -1.45 15.20
CA GLY A 80 -10.10 -2.11 16.37
C GLY A 80 -10.09 -3.64 16.28
N LEU A 81 -10.31 -4.22 15.10
CA LEU A 81 -10.24 -5.66 14.84
C LEU A 81 -8.77 -6.08 14.64
N THR A 82 -7.94 -5.79 15.63
CA THR A 82 -6.49 -6.06 15.59
C THR A 82 -6.15 -7.49 15.99
N ASP A 83 -7.10 -8.22 16.58
CA ASP A 83 -6.93 -9.63 16.94
C ASP A 83 -6.79 -10.50 15.69
N GLY A 84 -5.58 -11.00 15.47
CA GLY A 84 -5.27 -11.85 14.32
C GLY A 84 -4.99 -11.10 13.01
N ILE A 85 -4.91 -9.75 13.03
CA ILE A 85 -4.61 -8.92 11.85
C ILE A 85 -3.23 -9.23 11.23
N SER A 86 -2.32 -9.81 12.02
CA SER A 86 -1.00 -10.24 11.57
C SER A 86 -1.08 -11.30 10.47
N LEU A 87 -2.09 -12.18 10.47
CA LEU A 87 -2.25 -13.23 9.46
C LEU A 87 -2.58 -12.67 8.07
N PRO A 88 -3.65 -11.85 7.89
CA PRO A 88 -3.95 -11.26 6.60
C PRO A 88 -2.88 -10.24 6.16
N VAL A 89 -2.21 -9.54 7.08
CA VAL A 89 -1.03 -8.71 6.74
C VAL A 89 0.11 -9.55 6.17
N ASN A 90 0.48 -10.65 6.81
CA ASN A 90 1.54 -11.53 6.29
C ASN A 90 1.17 -12.17 4.95
N HIS A 91 -0.11 -12.51 4.75
CA HIS A 91 -0.60 -13.00 3.47
C HIS A 91 -0.44 -11.93 2.37
N PHE A 92 -0.86 -10.70 2.65
CA PHE A 92 -0.69 -9.58 1.72
C PHE A 92 0.78 -9.34 1.36
N VAL A 93 1.68 -9.31 2.35
CA VAL A 93 3.13 -9.10 2.12
C VAL A 93 3.72 -10.20 1.24
N ARG A 94 3.28 -11.45 1.43
CA ARG A 94 3.72 -12.57 0.60
C ARG A 94 3.21 -12.45 -0.83
N ASP A 95 1.93 -12.14 -1.01
CA ASP A 95 1.31 -11.99 -2.32
C ASP A 95 1.96 -10.84 -3.11
N PHE A 96 2.24 -9.72 -2.45
CA PHE A 96 2.92 -8.57 -3.06
C PHE A 96 4.31 -8.93 -3.58
N ARG A 97 5.06 -9.80 -2.90
CA ARG A 97 6.40 -10.26 -3.36
C ARG A 97 6.35 -11.21 -4.56
N LEU A 98 5.20 -11.81 -4.84
CA LEU A 98 4.99 -12.76 -5.93
C LEU A 98 4.30 -12.15 -7.16
N SER A 99 3.85 -10.90 -7.05
CA SER A 99 3.13 -10.12 -8.07
C SER A 99 4.08 -9.38 -9.00
#